data_AF-A0A257AN56-F1
#
_entry.id   AF-A0A257AN56-F1
#
_cell.length_a   1.000
_cell.length_b   1.000
_cell.length_c   1.000
_cell.angle_alpha   90.00
_cell.angle_beta   90.00
_cell.angle_gamma   90.00
#
_symmetry.space_group_name_H-M   'P 1'
#
loop_
_entity.id
_entity.type
_entity.pdbx_description
1 polymer ?
#
loop_
_entity_poly.entity_id
_entity_poly.type
_entity_poly.pdbx_seq_one_letter_code
_entity_poly.pdbx_strand_id
1 'polypeptide(L)'
;MPANFEIRDLKCPEFAYPGSTIVISCYVVNTGDEQGHFYLEVIDTETDSPIYKTPRVLLYPSEEITVRIPIKMPNKTLKGKLACYTLMNGNPVQTGDVSFKIVLPERSGLVKTVALMLAGIAIGVIAAIIYFKKRRGGI
;
A
#
# COMPACT_ATOMS: atom_id res chain seq x y z
N MET A 1 -5.74 -33.18 12.52
CA MET A 1 -6.04 -32.36 11.33
C MET A 1 -4.72 -32.00 10.66
N PRO A 2 -4.61 -32.07 9.33
CA PRO A 2 -3.38 -31.64 8.64
C PRO A 2 -3.06 -30.18 8.97
N ALA A 3 -1.81 -29.76 8.75
CA ALA A 3 -1.40 -28.38 8.98
C ALA A 3 -2.30 -27.40 8.21
N ASN A 4 -2.84 -26.41 8.94
CA ASN A 4 -3.72 -25.39 8.40
C ASN A 4 -3.26 -24.03 8.93
N PHE A 5 -3.24 -23.01 8.08
CA PHE A 5 -2.62 -21.73 8.42
C PHE A 5 -3.61 -20.57 8.28
N GLU A 6 -3.67 -19.74 9.31
CA GLU A 6 -4.52 -18.56 9.34
C GLU A 6 -3.68 -17.29 9.40
N ILE A 7 -4.05 -16.31 8.59
CA ILE A 7 -3.51 -14.95 8.66
C ILE A 7 -4.31 -14.18 9.70
N ARG A 8 -3.64 -13.55 10.66
CA ARG A 8 -4.25 -12.71 11.70
C ARG A 8 -3.59 -11.33 11.76
N ASP A 9 -4.38 -10.36 12.21
CA ASP A 9 -3.94 -8.98 12.48
C ASP A 9 -3.11 -8.32 11.37
N LEU A 10 -3.57 -8.41 10.12
CA LEU A 10 -2.91 -7.72 9.02
C LEU A 10 -2.81 -6.22 9.29
N LYS A 11 -1.57 -5.72 9.40
CA LYS A 11 -1.22 -4.31 9.47
C LYS A 11 -0.69 -3.88 8.11
N CYS A 12 -1.39 -2.93 7.51
CA CYS A 12 -1.07 -2.36 6.21
C CYS A 12 -1.28 -0.85 6.27
N PRO A 13 -0.36 -0.03 5.76
CA PRO A 13 -0.57 1.41 5.70
C PRO A 13 -1.72 1.75 4.73
N GLU A 14 -2.53 2.75 5.06
CA GLU A 14 -3.61 3.21 4.18
C GLU A 14 -3.07 4.00 2.96
N PHE A 15 -1.94 4.70 3.15
CA PHE A 15 -1.34 5.55 2.14
C PHE A 15 0.16 5.27 1.97
N ALA A 16 0.63 5.34 0.73
CA ALA A 16 2.06 5.28 0.43
C ALA A 16 2.41 5.98 -0.89
N TYR A 17 3.58 6.59 -0.95
CA TYR A 17 4.06 7.26 -2.16
C TYR A 17 4.46 6.26 -3.24
N PRO A 18 4.24 6.57 -4.54
CA PRO A 18 4.75 5.76 -5.63
C PRO A 18 6.25 5.50 -5.50
N GLY A 19 6.68 4.26 -5.75
CA GLY A 19 8.09 3.87 -5.68
C GLY A 19 8.68 3.84 -4.27
N SER A 20 7.93 4.15 -3.21
CA SER A 20 8.38 3.88 -1.84
C SER A 20 8.36 2.37 -1.56
N THR A 21 9.18 1.93 -0.60
CA THR A 21 9.06 0.59 -0.04
C THR A 21 8.28 0.69 1.26
N ILE A 22 7.16 -0.02 1.35
CA ILE A 22 6.39 -0.17 2.58
C ILE A 22 6.62 -1.55 3.18
N VAL A 23 6.23 -1.74 4.44
CA VAL A 23 6.19 -3.05 5.10
C VAL A 23 4.76 -3.31 5.54
N ILE A 24 4.18 -4.41 5.03
CA ILE A 24 2.97 -4.99 5.63
C ILE A 24 3.39 -6.09 6.60
N SER A 25 2.59 -6.31 7.64
CA SER A 25 2.89 -7.36 8.63
C SER A 25 1.63 -8.05 9.10
N CYS A 26 1.73 -9.31 9.47
CA CYS A 26 0.66 -10.12 10.04
C CYS A 26 1.23 -11.20 10.94
N TYR A 27 0.35 -11.85 11.72
CA TYR A 27 0.66 -13.14 12.30
C TYR A 27 0.20 -14.25 11.37
N VAL A 28 0.97 -15.33 11.34
CA VAL A 28 0.53 -16.60 10.77
C VAL A 28 0.58 -17.65 11.87
N VAL A 29 -0.55 -18.32 12.10
CA VAL A 29 -0.73 -19.35 13.12
C VAL A 29 -1.00 -20.69 12.43
N ASN A 30 -0.37 -21.77 12.90
CA ASN A 30 -0.78 -23.12 12.53
C ASN A 30 -1.95 -23.57 13.43
N THR A 31 -3.16 -23.64 12.87
CA THR A 31 -4.38 -24.12 13.54
C THR A 31 -4.65 -25.61 13.32
N GLY A 32 -3.78 -26.32 12.60
CA GLY A 32 -3.83 -27.78 12.47
C GLY A 32 -3.13 -28.50 13.63
N ASP A 33 -3.26 -29.84 13.64
CA ASP A 33 -2.64 -30.72 14.66
C ASP A 33 -1.30 -31.30 14.20
N GLU A 34 -0.86 -30.99 12.98
CA GLU A 34 0.41 -31.43 12.40
C GLU A 34 1.32 -30.24 12.09
N GLN A 35 2.63 -30.45 12.14
CA GLN A 35 3.59 -29.46 11.63
C GLN A 35 3.47 -29.31 10.12
N GLY A 36 3.75 -28.12 9.59
CA GLY A 36 3.70 -27.90 8.15
C GLY A 36 4.48 -26.68 7.70
N HIS A 37 4.82 -26.67 6.41
CA HIS A 37 5.41 -25.50 5.77
C HIS A 37 4.32 -24.62 5.18
N PHE A 38 4.38 -23.32 5.45
CA PHE A 38 3.58 -22.32 4.77
C PHE A 38 4.46 -21.32 4.01
N TYR A 39 3.87 -20.61 3.06
CA TYR A 39 4.42 -19.38 2.49
C TYR A 39 3.28 -18.42 2.13
N LEU A 40 3.59 -17.13 2.03
CA LEU A 40 2.64 -16.10 1.65
C LEU A 40 2.94 -15.55 0.25
N GLU A 41 1.89 -15.20 -0.48
CA GLU A 41 1.98 -14.43 -1.72
C GLU A 41 1.16 -13.15 -1.60
N VAL A 42 1.75 -12.04 -2.03
CA VAL A 42 1.05 -10.78 -2.24
C VAL A 42 0.66 -10.71 -3.71
N ILE A 43 -0.64 -10.58 -3.99
CA ILE A 43 -1.20 -10.58 -5.35
C ILE A 43 -1.82 -9.21 -5.62
N ASP A 44 -1.49 -8.58 -6.75
CA ASP A 44 -2.24 -7.42 -7.27
C ASP A 44 -3.57 -7.93 -7.82
N THR A 45 -4.68 -7.58 -7.17
CA THR A 45 -5.99 -8.10 -7.55
C THR A 45 -6.54 -7.50 -8.85
N GLU A 46 -5.96 -6.39 -9.33
CA GLU A 46 -6.37 -5.81 -10.62
C GLU A 46 -5.71 -6.51 -11.81
N THR A 47 -4.51 -7.04 -11.63
CA THR A 47 -3.77 -7.75 -12.69
C THR A 47 -3.68 -9.26 -12.46
N ASP A 48 -4.21 -9.75 -11.34
CA ASP A 48 -4.12 -11.13 -10.88
C ASP A 48 -2.69 -11.69 -10.90
N SER A 49 -1.72 -10.84 -10.52
CA SER A 49 -0.29 -11.16 -10.62
C SER A 49 0.39 -11.15 -9.26
N PRO A 50 1.25 -12.14 -8.95
CA PRO A 50 2.03 -12.13 -7.73
C PRO A 50 3.09 -11.01 -7.78
N ILE A 51 3.11 -10.18 -6.74
CA ILE A 51 4.05 -9.07 -6.54
C ILE A 51 5.23 -9.54 -5.67
N TYR A 52 4.94 -10.38 -4.69
CA TYR A 52 5.93 -10.86 -3.72
C TYR A 52 5.56 -12.26 -3.25
N LYS A 53 6.58 -13.10 -3.03
CA LYS A 53 6.44 -14.44 -2.45
C LYS A 53 7.45 -14.62 -1.33
N THR A 54 7.00 -15.02 -0.16
CA THR A 54 7.91 -15.29 0.98
C THR A 54 8.61 -16.63 0.81
N PRO A 55 9.75 -16.83 1.49
CA PRO A 55 10.28 -18.17 1.72
C PRO A 55 9.28 -19.06 2.47
N ARG A 56 9.50 -20.37 2.41
CA ARG A 56 8.73 -21.34 3.21
C ARG A 56 9.19 -21.29 4.66
N VAL A 57 8.24 -21.35 5.58
CA VAL A 57 8.47 -21.37 7.03
C VAL A 57 7.77 -22.59 7.60
N LEU A 58 8.46 -23.35 8.46
CA LEU A 58 7.87 -24.47 9.21
C LEU A 58 7.27 -23.93 10.50
N LEU A 59 6.05 -24.33 10.83
CA LEU A 59 5.47 -24.14 12.17
C LEU A 59 4.91 -25.46 12.69
N TYR A 60 5.10 -25.71 13.97
CA TYR A 60 4.45 -26.78 14.72
C TYR A 60 2.99 -26.40 15.07
N PRO A 61 2.16 -27.36 15.50
CA PRO A 61 0.80 -27.08 15.93
C PRO A 61 0.75 -25.97 16.98
N SER A 62 -0.21 -25.04 16.83
CA SER A 62 -0.39 -23.87 17.71
C SER A 62 0.76 -22.85 17.73
N GLU A 63 1.84 -23.06 16.97
CA GLU A 63 2.88 -22.03 16.83
C GLU A 63 2.40 -20.87 15.96
N GLU A 64 2.96 -19.70 16.26
CA GLU A 64 2.71 -18.48 15.53
C GLU A 64 4.02 -17.74 15.21
N ILE A 65 4.00 -17.01 14.11
CA ILE A 65 5.11 -16.13 13.73
C ILE A 65 4.61 -14.81 13.17
N THR A 66 5.33 -13.74 13.46
CA THR A 66 5.14 -12.45 12.78
C THR A 66 5.88 -12.47 11.44
N VAL A 67 5.15 -12.27 10.35
CA VAL A 67 5.74 -12.10 9.02
C VAL A 67 5.75 -10.62 8.64
N ARG A 68 6.88 -10.16 8.09
CA ARG A 68 7.06 -8.78 7.59
C ARG A 68 7.40 -8.84 6.11
N ILE A 69 6.59 -8.19 5.28
CA ILE A 69 6.69 -8.28 3.82
C ILE A 69 6.99 -6.88 3.26
N PRO A 70 8.19 -6.66 2.69
CA PRO A 70 8.50 -5.42 2.01
C PRO A 70 7.84 -5.39 0.63
N ILE A 71 7.05 -4.35 0.36
CA ILE A 71 6.39 -4.14 -0.94
C ILE A 71 6.88 -2.84 -1.56
N LYS A 72 7.34 -2.92 -2.81
CA LYS A 72 7.62 -1.73 -3.62
C LYS A 72 6.31 -1.19 -4.19
N MET A 73 5.94 0.04 -3.83
CA MET A 73 4.69 0.63 -4.28
C MET A 73 4.69 0.93 -5.78
N PRO A 74 3.65 0.49 -6.52
CA PRO A 74 3.49 0.85 -7.92
C PRO A 74 3.08 2.32 -8.07
N ASN A 75 3.10 2.83 -9.31
CA ASN A 75 2.60 4.17 -9.63
C ASN A 75 1.07 4.19 -9.81
N LYS A 76 0.36 3.46 -8.95
CA LYS A 76 -1.11 3.39 -8.86
C LYS A 76 -1.51 3.02 -7.44
N THR A 77 -2.79 3.16 -7.13
CA THR A 77 -3.40 2.53 -5.94
C THR A 77 -3.19 1.02 -6.04
N LEU A 78 -2.70 0.41 -4.97
CA LEU A 78 -2.52 -1.05 -4.89
C LEU A 78 -3.72 -1.65 -4.17
N LYS A 79 -4.54 -2.41 -4.88
CA LYS A 79 -5.51 -3.34 -4.29
C LYS A 79 -4.84 -4.71 -4.29
N GLY A 80 -4.66 -5.27 -3.10
CA GLY A 80 -3.89 -6.49 -2.92
C GLY A 80 -4.63 -7.54 -2.14
N LYS A 81 -4.28 -8.80 -2.38
CA LYS A 81 -4.65 -9.95 -1.58
C LYS A 81 -3.37 -10.58 -1.02
N LEU A 82 -3.32 -10.78 0.30
CA LEU A 82 -2.30 -11.58 0.94
C LEU A 82 -2.83 -13.00 1.09
N ALA A 83 -2.34 -13.94 0.29
CA ALA A 83 -2.77 -15.33 0.29
C ALA A 83 -1.75 -16.22 1.00
N CYS A 84 -2.23 -17.13 1.83
CA CYS A 84 -1.41 -18.12 2.54
C CYS A 84 -1.56 -19.49 1.89
N TYR A 85 -0.44 -20.16 1.65
CA TYR A 85 -0.39 -21.48 1.04
C TYR A 85 0.39 -22.45 1.92
N THR A 86 -0.09 -23.69 1.99
CA THR A 86 0.65 -24.86 2.47
C THR A 86 0.94 -25.79 1.31
N LEU A 87 1.77 -26.82 1.53
CA LEU A 87 1.94 -27.93 0.60
C LEU A 87 1.25 -29.18 1.13
N MET A 88 0.24 -29.66 0.41
CA MET A 88 -0.36 -30.96 0.66
C MET A 88 0.00 -31.90 -0.48
N ASN A 89 0.71 -32.98 -0.17
CA ASN A 89 1.19 -33.96 -1.15
C ASN A 89 2.00 -33.31 -2.30
N GLY A 90 2.83 -32.32 -1.97
CA GLY A 90 3.64 -31.57 -2.94
C GLY A 90 2.89 -30.50 -3.73
N ASN A 91 1.57 -30.42 -3.61
CA ASN A 91 0.76 -29.41 -4.30
C ASN A 91 0.47 -28.20 -3.38
N PRO A 92 0.60 -26.97 -3.89
CA PRO A 92 0.14 -25.79 -3.18
C PRO A 92 -1.36 -25.83 -2.92
N VAL A 93 -1.76 -25.62 -1.67
CA VAL A 93 -3.16 -25.44 -1.29
C VAL A 93 -3.29 -24.15 -0.50
N GLN A 94 -4.20 -23.28 -0.94
CA GLN A 94 -4.49 -22.02 -0.25
C GLN A 94 -5.27 -22.34 1.04
N THR A 95 -4.80 -21.80 2.16
CA THR A 95 -5.39 -22.02 3.50
C THR A 95 -6.17 -20.81 4.02
N GLY A 96 -5.85 -19.63 3.50
CA GLY A 96 -6.58 -18.40 3.79
C GLY A 96 -6.09 -17.23 2.95
N ASP A 97 -6.85 -16.14 2.93
CA ASP A 97 -6.39 -14.88 2.38
C ASP A 97 -7.04 -13.67 3.07
N VAL A 98 -6.37 -12.52 2.95
CA VAL A 98 -6.86 -11.23 3.46
C VAL A 98 -6.63 -10.15 2.41
N SER A 99 -7.67 -9.39 2.09
CA SER A 99 -7.59 -8.27 1.15
C SER A 99 -7.13 -6.98 1.85
N PHE A 100 -6.39 -6.14 1.13
CA PHE A 100 -5.96 -4.82 1.57
C PHE A 100 -5.96 -3.81 0.42
N LYS A 101 -5.89 -2.53 0.77
CA LYS A 101 -5.81 -1.42 -0.20
C LYS A 101 -4.87 -0.36 0.32
N ILE A 102 -3.93 0.08 -0.53
CA ILE A 102 -3.03 1.20 -0.26
C ILE A 102 -3.23 2.24 -1.35
N VAL A 103 -3.57 3.45 -0.93
CA VAL A 103 -3.93 4.56 -1.81
C VAL A 103 -2.72 5.48 -2.00
N LEU A 104 -2.57 6.05 -3.19
CA LEU A 104 -1.60 7.11 -3.41
C LEU A 104 -2.07 8.40 -2.72
N PRO A 105 -1.21 9.11 -1.99
CA PRO A 105 -1.60 10.39 -1.39
C PRO A 105 -2.01 11.41 -2.46
N GLU A 106 -3.06 12.19 -2.20
CA GLU A 106 -3.50 13.24 -3.13
C GLU A 106 -2.41 14.30 -3.31
N ARG A 107 -2.17 14.73 -4.56
CA ARG A 107 -1.27 15.86 -4.88
C ARG A 107 -1.83 17.24 -4.44
N SER A 108 -3.01 17.29 -3.82
CA SER A 108 -3.82 18.51 -3.67
C SER A 108 -3.27 19.56 -2.69
N GLY A 109 -2.30 19.22 -1.82
CA GLY A 109 -1.68 20.17 -0.89
C GLY A 109 -0.69 21.16 -1.52
N LEU A 110 0.04 20.75 -2.57
CA LEU A 110 1.01 21.63 -3.24
C LEU A 110 0.33 22.58 -4.23
N VAL A 111 -0.67 22.10 -4.96
CA VAL A 111 -1.33 22.86 -6.03
C VAL A 111 -2.21 23.97 -5.47
N LYS A 112 -2.90 23.76 -4.33
CA LYS A 112 -3.68 24.83 -3.70
C LYS A 112 -2.80 26.01 -3.26
N THR A 113 -1.64 25.72 -2.70
CA THR A 113 -0.69 26.76 -2.25
C THR A 113 -0.11 27.54 -3.43
N VAL A 114 0.28 26.87 -4.52
CA VAL A 114 0.81 27.53 -5.73
C VAL A 114 -0.28 28.28 -6.50
N ALA A 115 -1.50 27.72 -6.60
CA ALA A 115 -2.63 28.39 -7.26
C ALA A 115 -3.06 29.66 -6.49
N LEU A 116 -3.05 29.63 -5.15
CA LEU A 116 -3.33 30.80 -4.33
C LEU A 116 -2.24 31.87 -4.45
N MET A 117 -0.97 31.48 -4.52
CA MET A 117 0.14 32.41 -4.77
C MET A 117 0.05 33.07 -6.16
N LEU A 118 -0.25 32.30 -7.22
CA LEU A 118 -0.40 32.84 -8.57
C LEU A 118 -1.63 33.74 -8.71
N ALA A 119 -2.76 33.39 -8.07
CA ALA A 119 -3.94 34.25 -8.04
C ALA A 119 -3.68 35.58 -7.29
N GLY A 120 -2.93 35.54 -6.19
CA GLY A 120 -2.52 36.74 -5.45
C GLY A 120 -1.59 37.66 -6.27
N ILE A 121 -0.64 37.08 -7.01
CA ILE A 121 0.27 37.84 -7.89
C ILE A 121 -0.49 38.47 -9.06
N ALA A 122 -1.43 37.76 -9.69
CA ALA A 122 -2.20 38.27 -10.81
C ALA A 122 -3.06 39.50 -10.42
N ILE A 123 -3.70 39.48 -9.25
CA ILE A 123 -4.47 40.62 -8.75
C ILE A 123 -3.55 41.80 -8.40
N GLY A 124 -2.40 41.52 -7.75
CA GLY A 124 -1.43 42.55 -7.38
C GLY A 124 -0.81 43.28 -8.59
N VAL A 125 -0.50 42.55 -9.67
CA VAL A 125 0.07 43.12 -10.90
C VAL A 125 -0.97 43.97 -11.66
N ILE A 126 -2.23 43.52 -11.74
CA ILE A 126 -3.30 44.31 -12.39
C ILE A 126 -3.57 45.60 -11.60
N ALA A 127 -3.62 45.55 -10.27
CA ALA A 127 -3.81 46.74 -9.44
C ALA A 127 -2.66 47.75 -9.59
N ALA A 128 -1.41 47.28 -9.66
CA ALA A 128 -0.24 48.12 -9.85
C ALA A 128 -0.22 48.80 -11.24
N ILE A 129 -0.62 48.10 -12.30
CA ILE A 129 -0.71 48.66 -13.65
C ILE A 129 -1.80 49.74 -13.74
N ILE A 130 -2.97 49.50 -13.14
CA ILE A 130 -4.06 50.49 -13.10
C ILE A 130 -3.66 51.71 -12.27
N TYR A 131 -2.98 51.52 -11.13
CA TYR A 131 -2.50 52.60 -10.27
C TYR A 131 -1.43 53.46 -10.99
N PHE A 132 -0.46 52.84 -11.68
CA PHE A 132 0.57 53.56 -12.43
C PHE A 132 0.02 54.34 -13.62
N LYS A 133 -0.97 53.78 -14.33
CA LYS A 133 -1.60 54.46 -15.48
C LYS A 133 -2.41 55.69 -15.05
N LYS A 134 -3.03 55.66 -13.86
CA LYS A 134 -3.77 56.80 -13.29
C LYS A 134 -2.87 57.97 -12.85
N ARG A 135 -1.62 57.72 -12.46
CA ARG A 135 -0.67 58.77 -12.03
C ARG A 135 0.04 59.52 -13.17
N ARG A 136 0.05 59.00 -14.40
CA ARG A 136 0.72 59.65 -15.56
C ARG A 136 -0.21 60.47 -16.46
N GLY A 137 -1.51 60.52 -16.17
CA GLY A 137 -2.51 61.25 -16.98
C GLY A 137 -3.15 62.45 -16.29
N GLY A 138 -2.60 62.93 -15.18
CA GLY A 138 -3.15 64.03 -14.40
C GLY A 138 -2.17 65.19 -14.26
N ILE A 139 -2.22 66.08 -15.26
CA ILE A 139 -1.71 67.46 -15.34
C ILE A 139 -0.19 67.61 -15.35
#